data_AF-A0A2P4YBN8-F1
#
_entry.id   AF-A0A2P4YBN8-F1
#
_cell.length_a   1.000
_cell.length_b   1.000
_cell.length_c   1.000
_cell.angle_alpha   90.00
_cell.angle_beta   90.00
_cell.angle_gamma   90.00
#
_symmetry.space_group_name_H-M   'P 1'
#
loop_
_entity.id
_entity.type
_entity.pdbx_description
1 polymer ?
#
loop_
_entity_poly.entity_id
_entity_poly.type
_entity_poly.pdbx_seq_one_letter_code
_entity_poly.pdbx_strand_id
1 'polypeptide(L)'
;MATFFPPSIIIALSVFVSYVHAHGYCSQPKATFKPGEVYTNFVATTSASINKGFDGGIYNHEPVNNAKQFAEHWSATGYSSLREMLDTLVPGCGNSDDTASPVDVSSYSEMWWQNNEYKEGFLESHRGPCEAWIDDTKVFHYDDCRADFPSYPAKIPTDYSSCKGNCKFVFYWLALHSPTWQVYKNCVPISNSGSGTSNTPTTANAPSSSTGKEAFNFSMADSTSTPQATVAAPQTNQWGAAPQTNQWGAAPQTNQWGQ
;
A
#
# COMPACT_ATOMS: atom_id res chain seq x y z
N MET A 1 59.00 -41.90 23.30
CA MET A 1 58.43 -40.91 22.36
C MET A 1 57.10 -40.45 22.92
N ALA A 2 56.99 -39.20 23.37
CA ALA A 2 55.73 -38.61 23.80
C ALA A 2 55.28 -37.64 22.70
N THR A 3 54.15 -37.93 22.05
CA THR A 3 53.55 -37.11 21.01
C THR A 3 52.66 -36.05 21.66
N PHE A 4 53.02 -34.78 21.50
CA PHE A 4 52.18 -33.63 21.84
C PHE A 4 51.28 -33.29 20.65
N PHE A 5 49.97 -33.21 20.88
CA PHE A 5 49.01 -32.65 19.93
C PHE A 5 48.66 -31.21 20.34
N PRO A 6 48.71 -30.23 19.43
CA PRO A 6 48.30 -28.86 19.73
C PRO A 6 46.76 -28.76 19.78
N PRO A 7 46.20 -27.85 20.61
CA PRO A 7 44.76 -27.63 20.65
C PRO A 7 44.30 -26.83 19.43
N SER A 8 43.46 -27.43 18.60
CA SER A 8 42.77 -26.75 17.50
C SER A 8 41.77 -25.74 18.05
N ILE A 9 42.03 -24.44 17.86
CA ILE A 9 41.09 -23.35 18.15
C ILE A 9 40.06 -23.32 17.02
N ILE A 10 38.83 -23.74 17.29
CA ILE A 10 37.69 -23.57 16.38
C ILE A 10 37.14 -22.16 16.61
N ILE A 11 37.38 -21.25 15.66
CA ILE A 11 36.72 -19.94 15.62
C ILE A 11 35.34 -20.15 15.00
N ALA A 12 34.29 -20.13 15.83
CA ALA A 12 32.91 -20.13 15.35
C ALA A 12 32.55 -18.72 14.87
N LEU A 13 32.48 -18.53 13.55
CA LEU A 13 32.04 -17.28 12.94
C LEU A 13 30.50 -17.25 12.94
N SER A 14 29.89 -16.59 13.92
CA SER A 14 28.44 -16.35 13.97
C SER A 14 28.06 -15.27 12.95
N VAL A 15 27.48 -15.70 11.82
CA VAL A 15 26.92 -14.79 10.82
C VAL A 15 25.60 -14.24 11.36
N PHE A 16 25.60 -13.02 11.88
CA PHE A 16 24.36 -12.29 12.16
C PHE A 16 23.75 -11.87 10.82
N VAL A 17 22.68 -12.53 10.40
CA VAL A 17 21.85 -12.08 9.28
C VAL A 17 21.04 -10.88 9.77
N SER A 18 21.50 -9.68 9.44
CA SER A 18 20.73 -8.46 9.64
C SER A 18 19.51 -8.50 8.72
N TYR A 19 18.32 -8.69 9.30
CA TYR A 19 17.08 -8.48 8.55
C TYR A 19 16.87 -6.98 8.39
N VAL A 20 17.11 -6.45 7.19
CA VAL A 20 16.73 -5.08 6.84
C VAL A 20 15.21 -5.02 6.74
N HIS A 21 14.60 -4.03 7.40
CA HIS A 21 13.16 -3.83 7.45
C HIS A 21 12.79 -2.61 6.59
N ALA A 22 13.40 -2.58 5.40
CA ALA A 22 13.51 -1.41 4.53
C ALA A 22 12.24 -1.13 3.73
N HIS A 23 11.13 -1.80 4.03
CA HIS A 23 9.89 -1.76 3.25
C HIS A 23 8.71 -1.21 4.12
N GLY A 24 7.50 -1.11 3.57
CA GLY A 24 6.36 -0.47 4.23
C GLY A 24 5.26 -1.43 4.73
N TYR A 25 4.40 -0.95 5.62
CA TYR A 25 3.23 -1.68 6.11
C TYR A 25 2.07 -0.74 6.47
N CYS A 26 0.85 -1.29 6.50
CA CYS A 26 -0.36 -0.61 6.96
C CYS A 26 -0.36 -0.52 8.49
N SER A 27 -0.09 0.67 9.02
CA SER A 27 -0.05 0.93 10.46
C SER A 27 -1.39 1.36 11.04
N GLN A 28 -2.30 1.86 10.20
CA GLN A 28 -3.68 2.19 10.57
C GLN A 28 -4.65 1.86 9.42
N PRO A 29 -5.72 1.07 9.64
CA PRO A 29 -5.86 0.14 10.76
C PRO A 29 -4.67 -0.81 10.80
N LYS A 30 -4.21 -1.15 12.01
CA LYS A 30 -2.95 -1.89 12.19
C LYS A 30 -3.06 -3.28 11.58
N ALA A 31 -2.26 -3.55 10.55
CA ALA A 31 -2.12 -4.89 10.00
C ALA A 31 -1.41 -5.83 11.00
N THR A 32 -1.89 -7.07 11.03
CA THR A 32 -1.23 -8.20 11.71
C THR A 32 -0.69 -9.14 10.66
N PHE A 33 0.39 -9.85 10.96
CA PHE A 33 1.14 -10.66 10.00
C PHE A 33 1.32 -12.07 10.54
N LYS A 34 1.38 -13.04 9.61
CA LYS A 34 1.52 -14.45 9.94
C LYS A 34 2.85 -14.71 10.68
N PRO A 35 2.91 -15.70 11.59
CA PRO A 35 4.14 -16.04 12.28
C PRO A 35 5.28 -16.37 11.31
N GLY A 36 6.45 -15.74 11.54
CA GLY A 36 7.64 -15.93 10.71
C GLY A 36 7.75 -15.02 9.50
N GLU A 37 6.69 -14.28 9.14
CA GLU A 37 6.74 -13.31 8.04
C GLU A 37 7.37 -11.99 8.47
N VAL A 38 8.12 -11.39 7.55
CA VAL A 38 8.68 -10.04 7.70
C VAL A 38 7.57 -9.04 7.37
N TYR A 39 7.08 -8.31 8.37
CA TYR A 39 5.85 -7.50 8.25
C TYR A 39 5.92 -6.38 7.20
N THR A 40 7.11 -6.00 6.75
CA THR A 40 7.27 -4.99 5.69
C THR A 40 7.49 -5.56 4.29
N ASN A 41 7.75 -6.87 4.13
CA ASN A 41 8.08 -7.42 2.82
C ASN A 41 6.96 -7.20 1.80
N PHE A 42 7.34 -6.96 0.54
CA PHE A 42 6.44 -7.16 -0.58
C PHE A 42 6.05 -8.65 -0.68
N VAL A 43 4.89 -8.92 -1.27
CA VAL A 43 4.27 -10.25 -1.28
C VAL A 43 4.41 -10.96 -2.63
N ALA A 44 4.73 -10.23 -3.70
CA ALA A 44 5.03 -10.78 -5.01
C ALA A 44 5.83 -9.78 -5.85
N THR A 45 6.34 -10.26 -6.99
CA THR A 45 6.91 -9.42 -8.04
C THR A 45 6.18 -9.64 -9.36
N THR A 46 6.21 -8.65 -10.23
CA THR A 46 5.67 -8.73 -11.59
C THR A 46 6.42 -7.74 -12.50
N SER A 47 5.94 -7.54 -13.72
CA SER A 47 6.45 -6.51 -14.64
C SER A 47 5.34 -6.08 -15.61
N ALA A 48 5.68 -5.17 -16.53
CA ALA A 48 4.82 -4.79 -17.66
C ALA A 48 4.27 -6.00 -18.45
N SER A 49 4.98 -7.13 -18.45
CA SER A 49 4.53 -8.34 -19.14
C SER A 49 3.23 -8.96 -18.59
N ILE A 50 2.72 -8.49 -17.44
CA ILE A 50 1.46 -8.98 -16.87
C ILE A 50 0.27 -8.72 -17.81
N ASN A 51 0.32 -7.66 -18.61
CA ASN A 51 -0.74 -7.30 -19.53
C ASN A 51 -0.18 -6.50 -20.71
N LYS A 52 -0.57 -6.86 -21.94
CA LYS A 52 -0.12 -6.20 -23.18
C LYS A 52 -0.50 -4.72 -23.27
N GLY A 53 -1.45 -4.24 -22.47
CA GLY A 53 -1.76 -2.82 -22.36
C GLY A 53 -0.55 -1.97 -21.92
N PHE A 54 0.43 -2.57 -21.25
CA PHE A 54 1.68 -1.91 -20.86
C PHE A 54 2.77 -1.94 -21.94
N ASP A 55 2.55 -2.60 -23.09
CA ASP A 55 3.50 -2.70 -24.19
C ASP A 55 3.87 -1.30 -24.71
N GLY A 56 5.16 -1.09 -25.01
CA GLY A 56 5.69 0.21 -25.46
C GLY A 56 6.02 1.19 -24.34
N GLY A 57 5.60 0.93 -23.10
CA GLY A 57 5.97 1.73 -21.94
C GLY A 57 7.43 1.49 -21.51
N ILE A 58 8.05 2.53 -20.93
CA ILE A 58 9.41 2.46 -20.40
C ILE A 58 9.36 2.50 -18.86
N TYR A 59 9.83 1.43 -18.21
CA TYR A 59 9.74 1.23 -16.76
C TYR A 59 11.10 1.01 -16.08
N ASN A 60 12.18 1.51 -16.70
CA ASN A 60 13.57 1.38 -16.22
C ASN A 60 14.24 2.76 -16.01
N HIS A 61 13.47 3.78 -15.64
CA HIS A 61 13.93 5.15 -15.44
C HIS A 61 13.60 5.67 -14.03
N GLU A 62 13.69 6.99 -13.84
CA GLU A 62 13.35 7.65 -12.58
C GLU A 62 11.97 7.20 -12.07
N PRO A 63 11.82 6.89 -10.76
CA PRO A 63 10.58 6.34 -10.19
C PRO A 63 9.32 7.11 -10.55
N VAL A 64 9.37 8.45 -10.55
CA VAL A 64 8.26 9.32 -10.95
C VAL A 64 7.83 9.09 -12.41
N ASN A 65 8.79 8.86 -13.31
CA ASN A 65 8.49 8.61 -14.72
C ASN A 65 7.93 7.19 -14.92
N ASN A 66 8.41 6.20 -14.17
CA ASN A 66 7.85 4.85 -14.24
C ASN A 66 6.38 4.83 -13.76
N ALA A 67 6.04 5.56 -12.69
CA ALA A 67 4.67 5.73 -12.23
C ALA A 67 3.78 6.42 -13.26
N LYS A 68 4.28 7.50 -13.87
CA LYS A 68 3.59 8.18 -14.97
C LYS A 68 3.35 7.25 -16.17
N GLN A 69 4.36 6.50 -16.60
CA GLN A 69 4.24 5.55 -17.71
C GLN A 69 3.19 4.47 -17.41
N PHE A 70 3.14 3.96 -16.17
CA PHE A 70 2.11 3.01 -15.76
C PHE A 70 0.71 3.62 -15.88
N ALA A 71 0.50 4.82 -15.35
CA ALA A 71 -0.79 5.51 -15.40
C ALA A 71 -1.24 5.80 -16.84
N GLU A 72 -0.33 6.25 -17.71
CA GLU A 72 -0.61 6.51 -19.13
C GLU A 72 -1.05 5.25 -19.90
N HIS A 73 -0.50 4.08 -19.54
CA HIS A 73 -0.83 2.80 -20.19
C HIS A 73 -2.00 2.05 -19.52
N TRP A 74 -2.41 2.45 -18.31
CA TRP A 74 -3.42 1.75 -17.52
C TRP A 74 -4.72 1.49 -18.29
N SER A 75 -5.22 2.50 -19.00
CA SER A 75 -6.47 2.39 -19.77
C SER A 75 -6.45 1.32 -20.86
N ALA A 76 -5.28 1.01 -21.42
CA ALA A 76 -5.11 -0.01 -22.46
C ALA A 76 -5.11 -1.44 -21.90
N THR A 77 -4.98 -1.61 -20.59
CA THR A 77 -4.95 -2.94 -19.94
C THR A 77 -6.31 -3.62 -19.90
N GLY A 78 -7.39 -2.82 -19.90
CA GLY A 78 -8.76 -3.30 -19.70
C GLY A 78 -9.11 -3.66 -18.25
N TYR A 79 -8.18 -3.54 -17.30
CA TYR A 79 -8.48 -3.76 -15.88
C TYR A 79 -9.37 -2.63 -15.33
N SER A 80 -10.36 -3.03 -14.52
CA SER A 80 -11.25 -2.11 -13.80
C SER A 80 -10.62 -1.56 -12.51
N SER A 81 -9.59 -2.23 -11.99
CA SER A 81 -8.97 -1.90 -10.72
C SER A 81 -7.58 -2.51 -10.54
N LEU A 82 -6.80 -1.93 -9.63
CA LEU A 82 -5.51 -2.48 -9.23
C LEU A 82 -5.69 -3.84 -8.52
N ARG A 83 -6.76 -3.98 -7.74
CA ARG A 83 -7.18 -5.27 -7.14
C ARG A 83 -7.38 -6.36 -8.18
N GLU A 84 -8.12 -6.08 -9.26
CA GLU A 84 -8.34 -7.06 -10.33
C GLU A 84 -7.02 -7.55 -10.94
N MET A 85 -6.08 -6.64 -11.17
CA MET A 85 -4.76 -7.01 -11.68
C MET A 85 -3.96 -7.83 -10.67
N LEU A 86 -3.83 -7.35 -9.42
CA LEU A 86 -2.89 -7.89 -8.45
C LEU A 86 -3.40 -9.15 -7.71
N ASP A 87 -4.71 -9.36 -7.61
CA ASP A 87 -5.27 -10.58 -7.02
C ASP A 87 -4.96 -11.83 -7.86
N THR A 88 -4.63 -11.67 -9.15
CA THR A 88 -4.16 -12.78 -9.99
C THR A 88 -2.78 -13.30 -9.58
N LEU A 89 -1.97 -12.44 -8.95
CA LEU A 89 -0.62 -12.78 -8.47
C LEU A 89 -0.63 -13.21 -7.00
N VAL A 90 -1.41 -12.51 -6.18
CA VAL A 90 -1.47 -12.70 -4.74
C VAL A 90 -2.92 -12.99 -4.32
N PRO A 91 -3.41 -14.22 -4.55
CA PRO A 91 -4.70 -14.61 -4.03
C PRO A 91 -4.69 -14.54 -2.50
N GLY A 92 -5.80 -14.10 -1.90
CA GLY A 92 -5.92 -13.98 -0.44
C GLY A 92 -5.20 -12.74 0.11
N CYS A 93 -4.46 -12.88 1.21
CA CYS A 93 -3.96 -11.76 2.02
C CYS A 93 -2.43 -11.66 2.14
N GLY A 94 -1.69 -12.35 1.26
CA GLY A 94 -0.23 -12.33 1.28
C GLY A 94 0.32 -12.70 2.66
N ASN A 95 1.16 -11.83 3.23
CA ASN A 95 1.79 -12.03 4.54
C ASN A 95 0.89 -11.64 5.72
N SER A 96 -0.23 -10.96 5.48
CA SER A 96 -1.14 -10.55 6.55
C SER A 96 -1.88 -11.75 7.15
N ASP A 97 -2.14 -11.66 8.45
CA ASP A 97 -3.03 -12.57 9.18
C ASP A 97 -4.47 -12.06 9.10
N ASP A 98 -5.28 -12.68 8.25
CA ASP A 98 -6.70 -12.37 8.07
C ASP A 98 -7.62 -13.01 9.11
N THR A 99 -7.05 -13.73 10.08
CA THR A 99 -7.76 -14.31 11.22
C THR A 99 -7.57 -13.51 12.52
N ALA A 100 -6.75 -12.45 12.46
CA ALA A 100 -6.52 -11.56 13.59
C ALA A 100 -7.83 -10.88 14.07
N SER A 101 -7.86 -10.49 15.35
CA SER A 101 -8.99 -9.75 15.92
C SER A 101 -9.27 -8.48 15.12
N PRO A 102 -10.54 -8.19 14.76
CA PRO A 102 -10.89 -6.99 14.01
C PRO A 102 -10.48 -5.69 14.72
N VAL A 103 -9.90 -4.75 13.97
CA VAL A 103 -9.63 -3.39 14.44
C VAL A 103 -10.91 -2.56 14.34
N ASP A 104 -11.35 -1.95 15.45
CA ASP A 104 -12.46 -0.99 15.42
C ASP A 104 -12.04 0.30 14.72
N VAL A 105 -12.68 0.60 13.58
CA VAL A 105 -12.40 1.77 12.73
C VAL A 105 -13.47 2.84 12.85
N SER A 106 -14.40 2.75 13.81
CA SER A 106 -15.50 3.71 13.98
C SER A 106 -15.05 5.16 14.22
N SER A 107 -13.83 5.36 14.71
CA SER A 107 -13.23 6.68 14.94
C SER A 107 -12.20 7.10 13.87
N TYR A 108 -11.97 6.27 12.85
CA TYR A 108 -10.96 6.52 11.83
C TYR A 108 -11.57 7.20 10.61
N SER A 109 -10.82 8.15 10.04
CA SER A 109 -11.13 8.81 8.77
C SER A 109 -9.99 8.66 7.75
N GLU A 110 -8.94 7.92 8.11
CA GLU A 110 -7.72 7.77 7.33
C GLU A 110 -7.12 6.37 7.56
N MET A 111 -6.54 5.81 6.51
CA MET A 111 -5.58 4.72 6.60
C MET A 111 -4.16 5.27 6.57
N TRP A 112 -3.24 4.61 7.26
CA TRP A 112 -1.83 5.00 7.36
C TRP A 112 -0.91 3.91 6.84
N TRP A 113 0.03 4.31 5.98
CA TRP A 113 1.12 3.48 5.49
C TRP A 113 2.46 4.04 5.94
N GLN A 114 3.39 3.20 6.39
CA GLN A 114 4.70 3.69 6.83
C GLN A 114 5.84 2.68 6.69
N ASN A 115 7.04 3.24 6.55
CA ASN A 115 8.33 2.59 6.63
C ASN A 115 9.11 3.15 7.83
N ASN A 116 9.36 2.30 8.83
CA ASN A 116 9.99 2.74 10.08
C ASN A 116 11.50 2.94 9.97
N GLU A 117 12.16 2.28 9.01
CA GLU A 117 13.61 2.33 8.82
C GLU A 117 14.02 3.69 8.24
N TYR A 118 13.31 4.15 7.21
CA TYR A 118 13.58 5.43 6.54
C TYR A 118 12.79 6.62 7.10
N LYS A 119 11.81 6.37 8.00
CA LYS A 119 10.89 7.41 8.49
C LYS A 119 10.13 8.12 7.37
N GLU A 120 9.69 7.33 6.39
CA GLU A 120 8.91 7.76 5.24
C GLU A 120 7.60 6.97 5.17
N GLY A 121 6.53 7.57 4.62
CA GLY A 121 5.29 6.86 4.32
C GLY A 121 5.51 5.86 3.18
N PHE A 122 5.21 6.30 1.96
CA PHE A 122 5.74 5.66 0.75
C PHE A 122 7.17 6.13 0.54
N LEU A 123 8.06 5.26 0.07
CA LEU A 123 9.44 5.65 -0.23
C LEU A 123 9.50 6.45 -1.53
N GLU A 124 10.29 7.52 -1.54
CA GLU A 124 10.51 8.33 -2.76
C GLU A 124 10.99 7.47 -3.94
N SER A 125 11.85 6.49 -3.66
CA SER A 125 12.37 5.58 -4.68
C SER A 125 11.34 4.58 -5.20
N HIS A 126 10.20 4.37 -4.52
CA HIS A 126 9.23 3.29 -4.79
C HIS A 126 7.88 3.79 -5.32
N ARG A 127 7.90 4.87 -6.09
CA ARG A 127 6.68 5.48 -6.65
C ARG A 127 5.80 4.50 -7.42
N GLY A 128 4.49 4.76 -7.41
CA GLY A 128 3.49 3.98 -8.13
C GLY A 128 2.11 4.00 -7.48
N PRO A 129 1.14 3.30 -8.09
CA PRO A 129 -0.26 3.41 -7.71
C PRO A 129 -0.56 2.67 -6.42
N CYS A 130 -1.59 3.13 -5.71
CA CYS A 130 -2.17 2.42 -4.58
C CYS A 130 -3.69 2.48 -4.60
N GLU A 131 -4.31 1.47 -4.00
CA GLU A 131 -5.75 1.27 -4.01
C GLU A 131 -6.15 0.57 -2.72
N ALA A 132 -7.34 0.89 -2.19
CA ALA A 132 -7.88 0.15 -1.07
C ALA A 132 -9.34 -0.20 -1.24
N TRP A 133 -9.73 -1.27 -0.55
CA TRP A 133 -11.05 -1.85 -0.55
C TRP A 133 -11.51 -2.16 0.86
N ILE A 134 -12.81 -2.04 1.09
CA ILE A 134 -13.52 -2.63 2.21
C ILE A 134 -14.50 -3.63 1.61
N ASP A 135 -14.25 -4.91 1.86
CA ASP A 135 -14.91 -6.03 1.19
C ASP A 135 -14.92 -5.82 -0.34
N ASP A 136 -16.08 -5.57 -0.94
CA ASP A 136 -16.24 -5.37 -2.38
C ASP A 136 -16.40 -3.90 -2.78
N THR A 137 -16.18 -2.97 -1.85
CA THR A 137 -16.24 -1.53 -2.10
C THR A 137 -14.84 -0.94 -2.19
N LYS A 138 -14.48 -0.38 -3.35
CA LYS A 138 -13.25 0.42 -3.51
C LYS A 138 -13.43 1.74 -2.75
N VAL A 139 -12.55 2.01 -1.81
CA VAL A 139 -12.63 3.22 -0.96
C VAL A 139 -11.70 4.33 -1.44
N PHE A 140 -10.62 4.00 -2.15
CA PHE A 140 -9.82 4.98 -2.88
C PHE A 140 -8.95 4.30 -3.95
N HIS A 141 -8.43 5.13 -4.86
CA HIS A 141 -7.39 4.79 -5.84
C HIS A 141 -6.58 6.07 -6.15
N TYR A 142 -5.26 5.94 -6.27
CA TYR A 142 -4.36 7.02 -6.72
C TYR A 142 -3.24 6.45 -7.58
N ASP A 143 -2.81 7.22 -8.60
CA ASP A 143 -1.81 6.80 -9.58
C ASP A 143 -0.36 6.87 -9.05
N ASP A 144 -0.07 7.79 -8.12
CA ASP A 144 1.23 7.91 -7.45
C ASP A 144 1.07 8.33 -5.98
N CYS A 145 0.96 7.34 -5.09
CA CYS A 145 0.68 7.60 -3.68
C CYS A 145 1.84 8.28 -2.95
N ARG A 146 3.07 8.18 -3.48
CA ARG A 146 4.20 8.94 -2.94
C ARG A 146 4.05 10.43 -3.22
N ALA A 147 3.52 10.81 -4.39
CA ALA A 147 3.27 12.20 -4.74
C ALA A 147 2.20 12.81 -3.84
N ASP A 148 1.08 12.10 -3.69
CA ASP A 148 -0.12 12.62 -3.02
C ASP A 148 0.01 12.62 -1.49
N PHE A 149 0.72 11.63 -0.92
CA PHE A 149 0.83 11.43 0.52
C PHE A 149 2.29 11.39 1.01
N PRO A 150 3.02 12.52 0.98
CA PRO A 150 4.46 12.56 1.24
C PRO A 150 4.85 12.46 2.72
N SER A 151 3.89 12.41 3.64
CA SER A 151 4.14 12.44 5.08
C SER A 151 4.64 11.09 5.64
N TYR A 152 5.10 11.11 6.89
CA TYR A 152 5.35 9.91 7.69
C TYR A 152 4.51 9.95 8.99
N PRO A 153 3.59 8.99 9.20
CA PRO A 153 3.12 8.03 8.19
C PRO A 153 2.47 8.74 6.99
N ALA A 154 2.36 8.07 5.84
CA ALA A 154 1.50 8.53 4.76
C ALA A 154 0.05 8.36 5.20
N LYS A 155 -0.71 9.46 5.25
CA LYS A 155 -2.09 9.48 5.74
C LYS A 155 -3.04 9.64 4.56
N ILE A 156 -3.80 8.60 4.26
CA ILE A 156 -4.69 8.55 3.10
C ILE A 156 -6.13 8.62 3.59
N PRO A 157 -6.90 9.66 3.21
CA PRO A 157 -8.32 9.74 3.54
C PRO A 157 -9.05 8.46 3.14
N THR A 158 -9.80 7.88 4.08
CA THR A 158 -10.48 6.60 3.87
C THR A 158 -11.83 6.63 4.57
N ASP A 159 -12.90 6.46 3.79
CA ASP A 159 -14.24 6.30 4.33
C ASP A 159 -14.49 4.83 4.72
N TYR A 160 -14.60 4.57 6.02
CA TYR A 160 -14.91 3.25 6.56
C TYR A 160 -16.40 2.95 6.66
N SER A 161 -17.27 3.86 6.20
CA SER A 161 -18.72 3.75 6.35
C SER A 161 -19.32 2.56 5.60
N SER A 162 -18.67 2.06 4.54
CA SER A 162 -19.12 0.87 3.82
C SER A 162 -19.05 -0.40 4.68
N CYS A 163 -18.21 -0.41 5.73
CA CYS A 163 -18.16 -1.53 6.65
C CYS A 163 -19.37 -1.53 7.60
N LYS A 164 -20.13 -2.63 7.62
CA LYS A 164 -21.30 -2.84 8.50
C LYS A 164 -21.08 -4.07 9.37
N GLY A 165 -20.57 -3.88 10.59
CA GLY A 165 -20.18 -5.01 11.45
C GLY A 165 -18.72 -5.40 11.23
N ASN A 166 -18.44 -6.64 10.82
CA ASN A 166 -17.08 -7.13 10.54
C ASN A 166 -16.83 -7.15 9.04
N CYS A 167 -15.69 -6.60 8.61
CA CYS A 167 -15.31 -6.48 7.21
C CYS A 167 -13.80 -6.74 7.04
N LYS A 168 -13.35 -6.80 5.80
CA LYS A 168 -11.94 -6.86 5.46
C LYS A 168 -11.52 -5.60 4.73
N PHE A 169 -10.60 -4.85 5.33
CA PHE A 169 -9.86 -3.80 4.64
C PHE A 169 -8.68 -4.43 3.89
N VAL A 170 -8.52 -4.10 2.61
CA VAL A 170 -7.39 -4.56 1.79
C VAL A 170 -6.73 -3.35 1.14
N PHE A 171 -5.44 -3.18 1.40
CA PHE A 171 -4.60 -2.15 0.78
C PHE A 171 -3.63 -2.79 -0.21
N TYR A 172 -3.51 -2.17 -1.38
CA TYR A 172 -2.57 -2.51 -2.44
C TYR A 172 -1.66 -1.32 -2.72
N TRP A 173 -0.37 -1.58 -2.90
CA TRP A 173 0.58 -0.62 -3.47
C TRP A 173 1.51 -1.34 -4.43
N LEU A 174 1.75 -0.76 -5.59
CA LEU A 174 2.66 -1.30 -6.60
C LEU A 174 3.85 -0.35 -6.75
N ALA A 175 5.03 -0.79 -6.32
CA ALA A 175 6.23 0.01 -6.48
C ALA A 175 6.89 -0.26 -7.84
N LEU A 176 7.09 0.80 -8.62
CA LEU A 176 7.54 0.76 -10.01
C LEU A 176 9.00 1.25 -10.17
N HIS A 177 9.80 1.11 -9.12
CA HIS A 177 11.20 1.62 -9.05
C HIS A 177 12.17 0.94 -10.02
N SER A 178 11.79 -0.20 -10.58
CA SER A 178 12.57 -0.95 -11.58
C SER A 178 11.62 -1.70 -12.53
N PRO A 179 12.13 -2.34 -13.61
CA PRO A 179 11.31 -3.20 -14.48
C PRO A 179 10.64 -4.37 -13.75
N THR A 180 11.22 -4.80 -12.64
CA THR A 180 10.61 -5.76 -11.71
C THR A 180 9.83 -4.97 -10.67
N TRP A 181 8.51 -4.96 -10.81
CA TRP A 181 7.60 -4.28 -9.90
C TRP A 181 7.41 -5.09 -8.62
N GLN A 182 7.33 -4.41 -7.49
CA GLN A 182 7.06 -5.03 -6.20
C GLN A 182 5.61 -4.81 -5.78
N VAL A 183 4.94 -5.90 -5.44
CA VAL A 183 3.54 -5.89 -5.01
C VAL A 183 3.49 -5.86 -3.49
N TYR A 184 2.92 -4.80 -2.94
CA TYR A 184 2.57 -4.70 -1.53
C TYR A 184 1.08 -4.92 -1.37
N LYS A 185 0.73 -5.81 -0.45
CA LYS A 185 -0.67 -6.10 -0.12
C LYS A 185 -0.77 -6.35 1.37
N ASN A 186 -1.63 -5.60 2.05
CA ASN A 186 -1.94 -5.83 3.45
C ASN A 186 -3.46 -5.97 3.62
N CYS A 187 -3.88 -7.02 4.30
CA CYS A 187 -5.26 -7.19 4.75
C CYS A 187 -5.36 -6.89 6.23
N VAL A 188 -6.47 -6.27 6.63
CA VAL A 188 -6.79 -6.00 8.02
C VAL A 188 -8.26 -6.35 8.26
N PRO A 189 -8.55 -7.35 9.12
CA PRO A 189 -9.89 -7.51 9.66
C PRO A 189 -10.27 -6.22 10.40
N ILE A 190 -11.40 -5.63 10.06
CA ILE A 190 -11.90 -4.40 10.67
C ILE A 190 -13.33 -4.59 11.15
N SER A 191 -13.74 -3.76 12.11
CA SER A 191 -15.13 -3.63 12.47
C SER A 191 -15.56 -2.18 12.54
N ASN A 192 -16.82 -1.90 12.18
CA ASN A 192 -17.40 -0.56 12.28
C ASN A 192 -18.79 -0.64 12.92
N SER A 193 -18.83 -0.45 14.24
CA SER A 193 -20.05 -0.49 15.04
C SER A 193 -20.80 0.84 15.07
N GLY A 194 -20.21 1.93 14.56
CA GLY A 194 -20.85 3.24 14.45
C GLY A 194 -21.93 3.32 13.35
N SER A 195 -21.95 2.34 12.45
CA SER A 195 -22.96 2.21 11.41
C SER A 195 -23.99 1.11 11.72
N GLY A 196 -24.72 1.27 12.82
CA GLY A 196 -26.03 0.65 13.02
C GLY A 196 -26.06 -0.88 13.10
N THR A 197 -25.64 -1.43 14.24
CA THR A 197 -26.26 -2.66 14.76
C THR A 197 -26.39 -2.56 16.27
N SER A 198 -27.61 -2.34 16.74
CA SER A 198 -28.00 -2.59 18.13
C SER A 198 -27.88 -4.10 18.38
N ASN A 199 -26.81 -4.54 19.02
CA ASN A 199 -26.78 -5.87 19.64
C ASN A 199 -27.64 -5.80 20.91
N THR A 200 -28.96 -5.93 20.74
CA THR A 200 -29.89 -6.18 21.85
C THR A 200 -30.05 -7.69 21.99
N PRO A 201 -29.75 -8.29 23.17
CA PRO A 201 -30.09 -9.69 23.43
C PRO A 201 -31.60 -9.90 23.35
N THR A 202 -32.02 -10.86 22.54
CA THR A 202 -33.42 -11.26 22.37
C THR A 202 -33.99 -11.74 23.70
N THR A 203 -34.86 -10.94 24.32
CA THR A 203 -35.89 -11.46 25.23
C THR A 203 -37.24 -10.95 24.73
N ALA A 204 -38.07 -11.90 24.31
CA ALA A 204 -39.42 -11.67 23.87
C ALA A 204 -40.29 -11.28 25.07
N ASN A 205 -40.94 -10.12 24.99
CA ASN A 205 -42.37 -9.96 25.28
C ASN A 205 -42.82 -8.55 24.88
N ALA A 206 -43.77 -8.50 23.95
CA ALA A 206 -44.64 -7.36 23.66
C ALA A 206 -45.86 -7.40 24.65
N PRO A 207 -46.77 -6.39 24.72
CA PRO A 207 -47.00 -5.36 23.70
C PRO A 207 -47.39 -3.92 24.16
N SER A 208 -47.27 -3.02 23.18
CA SER A 208 -48.12 -1.85 22.85
C SER A 208 -48.16 -0.63 23.79
N SER A 209 -47.74 0.53 23.28
CA SER A 209 -48.66 1.65 22.98
C SER A 209 -47.96 2.85 22.33
N SER A 210 -48.76 3.60 21.58
CA SER A 210 -48.50 4.62 20.56
C SER A 210 -48.06 6.00 21.04
N THR A 211 -47.26 6.71 20.22
CA THR A 211 -47.50 8.08 19.66
C THR A 211 -46.22 8.45 18.88
N GLY A 212 -46.26 8.85 17.61
CA GLY A 212 -46.78 10.12 17.10
C GLY A 212 -45.65 10.69 16.22
N LYS A 213 -45.86 10.69 14.90
CA LYS A 213 -44.88 11.12 13.89
C LYS A 213 -44.74 12.64 13.93
N GLU A 214 -43.51 13.15 13.99
CA GLU A 214 -43.20 14.50 13.53
C GLU A 214 -42.19 14.41 12.39
N ALA A 215 -42.65 14.88 11.23
CA ALA A 215 -41.86 15.02 10.02
C ALA A 215 -41.10 16.35 10.06
N PHE A 216 -39.78 16.32 9.92
CA PHE A 216 -39.02 17.50 9.56
C PHE A 216 -38.72 17.44 8.06
N ASN A 217 -39.54 18.20 7.33
CA ASN A 217 -39.26 18.67 5.97
C ASN A 217 -38.12 19.67 6.06
N PHE A 218 -37.03 19.46 5.31
CA PHE A 218 -36.18 20.58 4.91
C PHE A 218 -36.04 20.61 3.39
N SER A 219 -36.41 21.77 2.86
CA SER A 219 -36.51 22.11 1.46
C SER A 219 -35.12 22.17 0.82
N MET A 220 -35.05 21.72 -0.43
CA MET A 220 -33.94 21.97 -1.34
C MET A 220 -33.83 23.48 -1.60
N ALA A 221 -32.62 24.01 -1.49
CA ALA A 221 -32.23 25.29 -2.06
C ALA A 221 -30.94 25.09 -2.86
N ASP A 222 -31.10 25.19 -4.17
CA ASP A 222 -30.08 25.37 -5.17
C ASP A 222 -29.29 26.67 -4.92
N SER A 223 -27.97 26.62 -5.06
CA SER A 223 -27.13 27.80 -5.24
C SER A 223 -25.79 27.40 -5.85
N THR A 224 -25.77 27.51 -7.16
CA THR A 224 -24.63 27.75 -8.03
C THR A 224 -23.81 28.97 -7.59
N SER A 225 -22.49 28.83 -7.47
CA SER A 225 -21.54 29.89 -7.82
C SER A 225 -20.10 29.37 -7.87
N THR A 226 -19.54 29.34 -9.08
CA THR A 226 -18.12 29.26 -9.43
C THR A 226 -17.35 30.46 -8.88
N PRO A 227 -16.06 30.29 -8.51
CA PRO A 227 -15.09 31.36 -8.69
C PRO A 227 -13.99 30.99 -9.68
N GLN A 228 -13.73 31.97 -10.53
CA GLN A 228 -12.85 32.03 -11.69
C GLN A 228 -11.36 32.01 -11.33
N ALA A 229 -10.57 31.39 -12.22
CA ALA A 229 -9.12 31.34 -12.21
C ALA A 229 -8.48 32.73 -12.29
N THR A 230 -7.41 32.94 -11.52
CA THR A 230 -6.47 34.04 -11.72
C THR A 230 -5.15 33.47 -12.22
N VAL A 231 -4.80 33.83 -13.46
CA VAL A 231 -3.56 33.49 -14.15
C VAL A 231 -2.43 34.37 -13.62
N ALA A 232 -1.32 33.75 -13.20
CA ALA A 232 -0.03 34.43 -13.02
C ALA A 232 0.98 33.83 -14.01
N ALA A 233 1.63 34.72 -14.77
CA ALA A 233 2.57 34.43 -15.84
C ALA A 233 3.90 33.80 -15.34
N PRO A 234 4.65 33.07 -16.20
CA PRO A 234 5.81 32.30 -15.78
C PRO A 234 7.06 33.16 -15.61
N GLN A 235 7.76 33.00 -14.49
CA GLN A 235 9.13 33.48 -14.33
C GLN A 235 10.13 32.38 -14.71
N THR A 236 10.95 32.68 -15.72
CA THR A 236 12.09 31.90 -16.17
C THR A 236 13.24 32.01 -15.17
N ASN A 237 13.57 30.93 -14.47
CA ASN A 237 14.82 30.79 -13.73
C ASN A 237 15.68 29.72 -14.38
N GLN A 238 16.70 30.15 -15.11
CA GLN A 238 17.82 29.33 -15.55
C GLN A 238 18.79 29.13 -14.38
N TRP A 239 18.91 27.90 -13.89
CA TRP A 239 20.06 27.36 -13.16
C TRP A 239 20.24 25.95 -13.73
N GLY A 240 21.30 25.64 -14.47
CA GLY A 240 22.69 25.58 -14.02
C GLY A 240 23.07 24.10 -14.05
N ALA A 241 23.85 23.68 -15.05
CA ALA A 241 24.23 22.31 -15.29
C ALA A 241 24.86 21.65 -14.04
N ALA A 242 24.35 20.48 -13.63
CA ALA A 242 25.01 19.63 -12.66
C ALA A 242 26.16 18.84 -13.34
N PRO A 243 27.33 18.69 -12.70
CA PRO A 243 28.46 17.96 -13.27
C PRO A 243 28.21 16.44 -13.26
N GLN A 244 28.50 15.79 -14.38
CA GLN A 244 28.62 14.34 -14.47
C GLN A 244 29.88 13.84 -13.75
N THR A 245 29.73 12.92 -12.78
CA THR A 245 30.72 11.92 -12.34
C THR A 245 29.98 10.90 -11.45
N ASN A 246 30.23 9.60 -11.37
CA ASN A 246 30.86 8.56 -12.19
C ASN A 246 30.44 7.23 -11.52
N GLN A 247 30.15 6.22 -12.35
CA GLN A 247 30.33 4.78 -12.13
C GLN A 247 29.92 4.16 -10.77
N TRP A 248 28.79 3.45 -10.77
CA TRP A 248 28.58 2.32 -9.87
C TRP A 248 29.13 1.04 -10.51
N GLY A 249 30.03 0.38 -9.79
CA GLY A 249 30.72 -0.83 -10.20
C GLY A 249 29.76 -1.99 -10.43
N ALA A 250 30.05 -2.76 -11.48
CA ALA A 250 29.38 -4.00 -11.81
C ALA A 250 29.58 -5.04 -10.70
N ALA A 251 28.49 -5.72 -10.31
CA ALA A 251 28.56 -6.96 -9.54
C ALA A 251 29.27 -8.04 -10.37
N PRO A 252 30.11 -8.89 -9.76
CA PRO A 252 30.88 -9.90 -10.49
C PRO A 252 29.97 -11.00 -11.06
N GLN A 253 30.07 -11.23 -12.36
CA GLN A 253 29.49 -12.40 -13.02
C GLN A 253 30.24 -13.67 -12.58
N THR A 254 29.50 -14.64 -12.06
CA THR A 254 30.00 -16.00 -11.82
C THR A 254 30.04 -16.75 -13.16
N ASN A 255 31.23 -16.81 -13.76
CA ASN A 255 31.46 -17.67 -14.92
C ASN A 255 31.56 -19.13 -14.48
N GLN A 256 30.64 -19.95 -14.98
CA GLN A 256 30.79 -21.41 -15.05
C GLN A 256 31.83 -21.78 -16.11
N TRP A 257 32.80 -22.60 -15.71
CA TRP A 257 33.53 -23.60 -16.51
C TRP A 257 33.82 -24.73 -15.50
N GLY A 258 33.56 -26.02 -15.72
CA GLY A 258 33.69 -26.78 -16.97
C GLY A 258 35.07 -27.44 -16.98
N GLN A 259 35.13 -28.67 -16.45
CA GLN A 259 36.24 -29.64 -16.28
C GLN A 259 36.56 -29.94 -14.80
#